data_AF-A0A375CLX4-F1
#
_entry.id   AF-A0A375CLX4-F1
#
_cell.length_a   1.000
_cell.length_b   1.000
_cell.length_c   1.000
_cell.angle_alpha   90.00
_cell.angle_beta   90.00
_cell.angle_gamma   90.00
#
_symmetry.space_group_name_H-M   'P 1'
#
loop_
_entity.id
_entity.type
_entity.pdbx_description
1 polymer ?
#
loop_
_entity_poly.entity_id
_entity_poly.type
_entity_poly.pdbx_seq_one_letter_code
_entity_poly.pdbx_strand_id
1 'polypeptide(L)'
;MHASIRDDAALAAFVGPRFPYYGERWSVAETHGGISWNWAACLLGPFWMAYRRMYWQVGVYALIVGTEPLLHAVFGLQLPMAGRPLLYAMALLLGLYGNELYRWHAEATIRHVREYHYSPELVTDSLERRGRTSWPGVFAMGLLLLVMVVSLRPLAALMVQGGAPGAG
;
A
#
# COMPACT_ATOMS: atom_id res chain seq x y z
N MET A 1 -19.94 -2.40 -28.71
CA MET A 1 -19.72 -1.22 -27.84
C MET A 1 -20.23 -1.59 -26.45
N HIS A 2 -19.41 -2.29 -25.65
CA HIS A 2 -19.78 -2.73 -24.30
C HIS A 2 -19.61 -1.56 -23.34
N ALA A 3 -20.65 -0.75 -23.19
CA ALA A 3 -20.84 0.05 -21.99
C ALA A 3 -21.18 -0.93 -20.83
N SER A 4 -20.18 -1.65 -20.35
CA SER A 4 -20.19 -2.05 -18.95
C SER A 4 -20.34 -0.74 -18.16
N ILE A 5 -21.29 -0.71 -17.24
CA ILE A 5 -21.62 0.42 -16.37
C ILE A 5 -20.43 0.63 -15.42
N ARG A 6 -19.31 1.10 -15.97
CA ARG A 6 -18.19 1.63 -15.21
C ARG A 6 -18.65 3.01 -14.80
N ASP A 7 -18.81 3.23 -13.51
CA ASP A 7 -19.16 4.55 -12.99
C ASP A 7 -17.95 5.49 -13.12
N ASP A 8 -17.63 5.86 -14.35
CA ASP A 8 -16.50 6.71 -14.70
C ASP A 8 -16.59 8.05 -13.98
N ALA A 9 -17.79 8.56 -13.76
CA ALA A 9 -18.01 9.74 -12.93
C ALA A 9 -17.59 9.52 -11.46
N ALA A 10 -17.93 8.39 -10.85
CA ALA A 10 -17.56 8.09 -9.47
C ALA A 10 -16.07 7.77 -9.32
N LEU A 11 -15.50 7.04 -10.29
CA LEU A 11 -14.06 6.80 -10.35
C LEU A 11 -13.29 8.10 -10.61
N ALA A 12 -13.79 8.99 -11.47
CA ALA A 12 -13.19 10.30 -11.70
C ALA A 12 -13.22 11.17 -10.43
N ALA A 13 -14.34 11.19 -9.71
CA ALA A 13 -14.45 11.88 -8.42
C ALA A 13 -13.48 11.30 -7.38
N PHE A 14 -13.38 9.97 -7.30
CA PHE A 14 -12.48 9.29 -6.39
C PHE A 14 -11.00 9.52 -6.73
N VAL A 15 -10.60 9.29 -7.97
CA VAL A 15 -9.21 9.37 -8.43
C VAL A 15 -8.71 10.82 -8.53
N GLY A 16 -9.61 11.72 -8.91
CA GLY A 16 -9.33 13.13 -9.17
C GLY A 16 -8.62 13.38 -10.52
N PRO A 17 -7.76 14.41 -10.61
CA PRO A 17 -7.19 14.88 -11.88
C PRO A 17 -6.40 13.83 -12.69
N ARG A 18 -5.92 12.76 -12.03
CA ARG A 18 -5.19 11.67 -12.69
C ARG A 18 -6.09 10.57 -13.24
N PHE A 19 -7.41 10.75 -13.24
CA PHE A 19 -8.34 9.74 -13.74
C PHE A 19 -8.07 9.32 -15.19
N PRO A 20 -7.78 10.23 -16.15
CA PRO A 20 -7.45 9.83 -17.52
C PRO A 20 -6.27 8.86 -17.60
N TYR A 21 -5.22 9.13 -16.84
CA TYR A 21 -4.05 8.24 -16.74
C TYR A 21 -4.44 6.86 -16.21
N TYR A 22 -5.14 6.80 -15.07
CA TYR A 22 -5.53 5.51 -14.48
C TYR A 22 -6.53 4.75 -15.35
N GLY A 23 -7.48 5.43 -15.97
CA GLY A 23 -8.43 4.83 -16.90
C GLY A 23 -7.74 4.15 -18.09
N GLU A 24 -6.71 4.79 -18.66
CA GLU A 24 -5.89 4.19 -19.70
C GLU A 24 -5.14 2.95 -19.18
N ARG A 25 -4.47 3.04 -18.02
CA ARG A 25 -3.75 1.90 -17.43
C ARG A 25 -4.66 0.73 -17.11
N TRP A 26 -5.88 1.00 -16.64
CA TRP A 26 -6.88 -0.04 -16.37
C TRP A 26 -7.39 -0.71 -17.64
N SER A 27 -7.57 0.04 -18.73
CA SER A 27 -7.91 -0.55 -20.03
C SER A 27 -6.81 -1.48 -20.57
N VAL A 28 -5.53 -1.09 -20.37
CA VAL A 28 -4.39 -1.98 -20.68
C VAL A 28 -4.42 -3.22 -19.80
N ALA A 29 -4.67 -3.06 -18.49
CA ALA A 29 -4.76 -4.18 -17.55
C ALA A 29 -5.86 -5.18 -17.93
N GLU A 30 -7.04 -4.70 -18.37
CA GLU A 30 -8.16 -5.56 -18.80
C GLU A 30 -7.78 -6.51 -19.95
N THR A 31 -6.92 -6.06 -20.85
CA THR A 31 -6.47 -6.85 -22.01
C THR A 31 -5.24 -7.73 -21.71
N HIS A 32 -4.58 -7.52 -20.57
CA HIS A 32 -3.33 -8.19 -20.18
C HIS A 32 -3.43 -8.89 -18.82
N GLY A 33 -4.60 -9.42 -18.47
CA GLY A 33 -4.79 -10.23 -17.25
C GLY A 33 -4.54 -9.46 -15.95
N GLY A 34 -4.89 -8.17 -15.91
CA GLY A 34 -4.68 -7.29 -14.76
C GLY A 34 -3.31 -6.59 -14.73
N ILE A 35 -2.44 -6.84 -15.71
CA ILE A 35 -1.08 -6.28 -15.72
C ILE A 35 -1.07 -4.92 -16.40
N SER A 36 -0.63 -3.89 -15.67
CA SER A 36 -0.21 -2.63 -16.26
C SER A 36 0.89 -1.99 -15.41
N TRP A 37 2.06 -1.77 -16.02
CA TRP A 37 3.23 -1.26 -15.30
C TRP A 37 2.98 0.07 -14.56
N ASN A 38 3.47 0.17 -13.33
CA ASN A 38 3.40 1.35 -12.48
C ASN A 38 4.76 1.58 -11.80
N TRP A 39 5.50 2.58 -12.30
CA TRP A 39 6.79 2.98 -11.75
C TRP A 39 6.73 3.44 -10.30
N ALA A 40 5.70 4.19 -9.93
CA ALA A 40 5.57 4.70 -8.57
C ALA A 40 5.31 3.58 -7.56
N ALA A 41 4.47 2.61 -7.91
CA ALA A 41 4.21 1.44 -7.09
C ALA A 41 5.45 0.54 -6.98
N CYS A 42 6.19 0.34 -8.07
CA CYS A 42 7.41 -0.46 -8.06
C CYS A 42 8.51 0.13 -7.17
N LEU A 43 8.77 1.44 -7.29
CA LEU A 43 9.92 2.09 -6.64
C LEU A 43 9.60 2.61 -5.24
N LEU A 44 8.39 3.11 -5.02
CA LEU A 44 7.98 3.73 -3.75
C LEU A 44 7.14 2.78 -2.88
N GLY A 45 6.71 1.64 -3.42
CA GLY A 45 6.03 0.57 -2.70
C GLY A 45 4.91 1.07 -1.78
N PRO A 46 5.02 0.88 -0.45
CA PRO A 46 3.99 1.29 0.50
C PRO A 46 3.76 2.80 0.56
N PHE A 47 4.76 3.64 0.26
CA PHE A 47 4.57 5.10 0.23
C PHE A 47 3.60 5.53 -0.88
N TRP A 48 3.70 4.90 -2.06
CA TRP A 48 2.73 5.13 -3.13
C TRP A 48 1.32 4.67 -2.71
N MET A 49 1.21 3.54 -2.03
CA MET A 49 -0.06 3.05 -1.52
C MET A 49 -0.69 3.99 -0.48
N ALA A 50 0.08 4.48 0.49
CA ALA A 50 -0.39 5.45 1.48
C ALA A 50 -0.75 6.81 0.86
N TYR A 51 0.02 7.26 -0.13
CA TYR A 51 -0.31 8.46 -0.89
C TYR A 51 -1.68 8.33 -1.58
N ARG A 52 -2.06 7.12 -2.01
CA ARG A 52 -3.36 6.78 -2.60
C ARG A 52 -4.39 6.27 -1.58
N ARG A 53 -4.12 6.44 -0.28
CA ARG A 53 -5.00 6.08 0.85
C ARG A 53 -5.35 4.60 0.96
N MET A 54 -4.53 3.72 0.38
CA MET A 54 -4.66 2.27 0.47
C MET A 54 -4.10 1.73 1.80
N TYR A 55 -4.59 2.23 2.93
CA TYR A 55 -4.00 1.95 4.25
C TYR A 55 -4.15 0.49 4.68
N TRP A 56 -5.22 -0.18 4.28
CA TRP A 56 -5.40 -1.61 4.50
C TRP A 56 -4.30 -2.42 3.79
N GLN A 57 -4.06 -2.11 2.51
CA GLN A 57 -3.03 -2.76 1.69
C GLN A 57 -1.62 -2.46 2.22
N VAL A 58 -1.39 -1.24 2.74
CA VAL A 58 -0.15 -0.90 3.45
C VAL A 58 0.05 -1.78 4.68
N GLY A 59 -1.00 -2.01 5.48
CA GLY A 59 -0.94 -2.90 6.64
C GLY A 59 -0.62 -4.35 6.26
N VAL A 60 -1.27 -4.87 5.22
CA VAL A 60 -0.99 -6.22 4.68
C VAL A 60 0.45 -6.32 4.17
N TYR A 61 0.93 -5.32 3.44
CA TYR A 61 2.31 -5.26 2.97
C TYR A 61 3.30 -5.25 4.14
N ALA A 62 3.04 -4.43 5.15
CA ALA A 62 3.87 -4.33 6.35
C ALA A 62 3.91 -5.64 7.13
N LEU A 63 2.79 -6.38 7.19
CA LEU A 63 2.75 -7.70 7.81
C LEU A 63 3.62 -8.69 7.02
N ILE A 64 3.45 -8.78 5.70
CA ILE A 64 4.20 -9.72 4.85
C ILE A 64 5.71 -9.47 4.94
N VAL A 65 6.13 -8.21 4.78
CA VAL A 65 7.55 -7.84 4.72
C VAL A 65 8.17 -7.68 6.12
N GLY A 66 7.37 -7.28 7.11
CA GLY A 66 7.84 -6.94 8.44
C GLY A 66 7.81 -8.08 9.46
N THR A 67 7.08 -9.17 9.21
CA THR A 67 6.96 -10.28 10.18
C THR A 67 8.31 -10.93 10.47
N GLU A 68 9.05 -11.34 9.44
CA GLU A 68 10.36 -11.97 9.61
C GLU A 68 11.35 -11.09 10.40
N PRO A 69 11.64 -9.83 10.01
CA PRO A 69 12.57 -8.99 10.75
C PRO A 69 12.07 -8.66 12.16
N LEU A 70 10.76 -8.55 12.37
CA LEU A 70 10.18 -8.35 13.71
C LEU A 70 10.41 -9.57 14.60
N LEU A 71 10.14 -10.78 14.11
CA LEU A 71 10.34 -12.01 14.86
C LEU A 71 11.83 -12.22 15.20
N HIS A 72 12.71 -11.93 14.25
CA HIS A 72 14.15 -11.97 14.50
C HIS A 72 14.58 -10.94 15.56
N ALA A 73 14.09 -9.69 15.48
CA ALA A 73 14.48 -8.63 16.41
C ALA A 73 13.94 -8.83 17.84
N VAL A 74 12.74 -9.40 18.00
CA VAL A 74 12.09 -9.55 19.30
C VAL A 74 12.38 -10.90 19.95
N PHE A 75 12.47 -11.97 19.17
CA PHE A 75 12.59 -13.34 19.67
C PHE A 75 13.91 -14.04 19.29
N GLY A 76 14.78 -13.39 18.50
CA GLY A 76 16.03 -14.00 18.03
C GLY A 76 15.83 -15.17 17.06
N LEU A 77 14.64 -15.29 16.46
CA LEU A 77 14.29 -16.42 15.61
C LEU A 77 15.02 -16.33 14.26
N GLN A 78 15.82 -17.35 13.93
CA GLN A 78 16.52 -17.44 12.64
C GLN A 78 15.61 -18.12 11.61
N LEU A 79 14.96 -17.31 10.79
CA LEU A 79 14.15 -17.77 9.67
C LEU A 79 15.00 -17.84 8.38
N PRO A 80 14.64 -18.70 7.41
CA PRO A 80 15.31 -18.72 6.12
C PRO A 80 15.15 -17.36 5.45
N MET A 81 16.27 -16.64 5.31
CA MET A 81 16.37 -15.25 4.88
C MET A 81 15.67 -14.98 3.54
N ALA A 82 14.37 -14.69 3.58
CA ALA A 82 13.61 -14.26 2.41
C ALA A 82 13.73 -12.74 2.19
N GLY A 83 14.25 -11.99 3.16
CA GLY A 83 14.26 -10.53 3.22
C GLY A 83 14.42 -9.79 1.88
N ARG A 84 15.61 -9.85 1.25
CA ARG A 84 15.86 -9.10 -0.01
C ARG A 84 15.11 -9.66 -1.22
N PRO A 85 15.13 -10.97 -1.49
CA PRO A 85 14.36 -11.54 -2.59
C PRO A 85 12.86 -11.24 -2.49
N LEU A 86 12.27 -11.34 -1.30
CA LEU A 86 10.86 -11.01 -1.05
C LEU A 86 10.57 -9.53 -1.35
N LEU A 87 11.43 -8.62 -0.90
CA LEU A 87 11.29 -7.19 -1.19
C LEU A 87 11.30 -6.91 -2.69
N TYR A 88 12.22 -7.51 -3.45
CA TYR A 88 12.28 -7.34 -4.90
C TYR A 88 11.08 -7.96 -5.62
N ALA A 89 10.62 -9.14 -5.18
CA ALA A 89 9.41 -9.76 -5.69
C ALA A 89 8.18 -8.87 -5.43
N MET A 90 8.04 -8.33 -4.22
CA MET A 90 6.95 -7.40 -3.88
C MET A 90 7.01 -6.11 -4.70
N ALA A 91 8.20 -5.54 -4.91
CA ALA A 91 8.37 -4.38 -5.77
C ALA A 91 7.92 -4.66 -7.20
N LEU A 92 8.30 -5.82 -7.77
CA LEU A 92 7.90 -6.22 -9.11
C LEU A 92 6.39 -6.47 -9.21
N LEU A 93 5.79 -7.17 -8.23
CA LEU A 93 4.35 -7.41 -8.19
C LEU A 93 3.56 -6.10 -8.07
N LEU A 94 3.99 -5.16 -7.22
CA LEU A 94 3.41 -3.83 -7.14
C LEU A 94 3.62 -3.04 -8.45
N GLY A 95 4.76 -3.21 -9.11
CA GLY A 95 5.00 -2.64 -10.43
C GLY A 95 4.02 -3.16 -11.48
N LEU A 96 3.77 -4.46 -11.53
CA LEU A 96 2.90 -5.09 -12.52
C LEU A 96 1.41 -4.89 -12.24
N TYR A 97 1.00 -5.04 -10.97
CA TYR A 97 -0.40 -5.09 -10.55
C TYR A 97 -0.83 -3.89 -9.71
N GLY A 98 0.04 -2.92 -9.43
CA GLY A 98 -0.29 -1.79 -8.56
C GLY A 98 -1.48 -0.97 -9.06
N ASN A 99 -1.57 -0.72 -10.36
CA ASN A 99 -2.72 -0.02 -10.94
C ASN A 99 -4.03 -0.80 -10.74
N GLU A 100 -3.99 -2.12 -10.89
CA GLU A 100 -5.15 -3.01 -10.70
C GLU A 100 -5.55 -3.10 -9.23
N LEU A 101 -4.58 -3.21 -8.32
CA LEU A 101 -4.82 -3.16 -6.89
C LEU A 101 -5.50 -1.84 -6.48
N TYR A 102 -5.07 -0.73 -7.07
CA TYR A 102 -5.70 0.57 -6.84
C TYR A 102 -7.11 0.66 -7.45
N ARG A 103 -7.36 -0.01 -8.59
CA ARG A 103 -8.70 -0.12 -9.17
C ARG A 103 -9.66 -0.82 -8.21
N TRP A 104 -9.29 -2.00 -7.73
CA TRP A 104 -10.11 -2.77 -6.79
C TRP A 104 -10.39 -1.99 -5.51
N HIS A 105 -9.38 -1.26 -5.00
CA HIS A 105 -9.57 -0.38 -3.84
C HIS A 105 -10.59 0.73 -4.12
N ALA A 106 -10.48 1.41 -5.27
CA ALA A 106 -11.40 2.48 -5.65
C ALA A 106 -12.84 1.95 -5.79
N GLU A 107 -13.02 0.87 -6.54
CA GLU A 107 -14.32 0.24 -6.77
C GLU A 107 -14.95 -0.27 -5.47
N ALA A 108 -14.18 -0.95 -4.61
CA ALA A 108 -14.67 -1.40 -3.32
C ALA A 108 -15.10 -0.24 -2.43
N THR A 109 -14.34 0.86 -2.42
CA THR A 109 -14.68 2.05 -1.63
C THR A 109 -15.91 2.75 -2.19
N ILE A 110 -16.04 2.87 -3.50
CA ILE A 110 -17.21 3.47 -4.16
C ILE A 110 -18.47 2.68 -3.85
N ARG A 111 -18.41 1.34 -4.00
CA ARG A 111 -19.53 0.45 -3.66
C ARG A 111 -19.97 0.63 -2.22
N HIS A 112 -19.02 0.62 -1.29
CA HIS A 112 -19.30 0.79 0.13
C HIS A 112 -19.94 2.15 0.47
N VAL A 113 -19.49 3.24 -0.16
CA VAL A 113 -20.09 4.58 0.07
C VAL A 113 -21.54 4.64 -0.44
N ARG A 114 -21.85 3.96 -1.55
CA ARG A 114 -23.18 3.97 -2.17
C ARG A 114 -24.21 3.14 -1.41
N GLU A 115 -23.79 2.13 -0.66
CA GLU A 115 -24.66 1.30 0.18
C GLU A 115 -25.37 2.10 1.28
N TYR A 116 -24.83 3.26 1.68
CA TYR A 116 -25.39 4.06 2.78
C TYR A 116 -26.52 5.04 2.38
N HIS A 117 -27.11 4.91 1.19
CA HIS A 117 -28.28 5.70 0.72
C HIS A 117 -28.15 7.23 0.88
N TYR A 118 -26.96 7.79 0.70
CA TYR A 118 -26.75 9.25 0.71
C TYR A 118 -27.35 9.95 -0.52
N SER A 119 -27.60 11.26 -0.41
CA SER A 119 -27.90 12.08 -1.59
C SER A 119 -26.73 12.06 -2.58
N PRO A 120 -26.97 12.20 -3.89
CA PRO A 120 -25.91 12.14 -4.91
C PRO A 120 -24.74 13.12 -4.68
N GLU A 121 -25.01 14.31 -4.12
CA GLU A 121 -23.96 15.28 -3.81
C GLU A 121 -23.08 14.80 -2.64
N LEU A 122 -23.69 14.24 -1.59
CA LEU A 122 -22.98 13.72 -0.42
C LEU A 122 -22.12 12.48 -0.76
N VAL A 123 -22.59 11.64 -1.69
CA VAL A 123 -21.78 10.54 -2.24
C VAL A 123 -20.54 11.11 -2.92
N THR A 124 -20.71 12.10 -3.80
CA THR A 124 -19.59 12.69 -4.55
C THR A 124 -18.56 13.35 -3.63
N ASP A 125 -18.98 14.18 -2.67
CA ASP A 125 -18.07 14.78 -1.68
C ASP A 125 -17.34 13.71 -0.85
N SER A 126 -18.05 12.64 -0.45
CA SER A 126 -17.44 11.52 0.28
C SER A 126 -16.40 10.77 -0.56
N LEU A 127 -16.64 10.58 -1.85
CA LEU A 127 -15.70 9.93 -2.77
C LEU A 127 -14.45 10.78 -2.95
N GLU A 128 -14.60 12.09 -3.15
CA GLU A 128 -13.46 13.01 -3.26
C GLU A 128 -12.61 13.01 -1.99
N ARG A 129 -13.25 13.06 -0.81
CA ARG A 129 -12.51 13.02 0.46
C ARG A 129 -11.76 11.72 0.69
N ARG A 130 -12.28 10.58 0.20
CA ARG A 130 -11.70 9.25 0.44
C ARG A 130 -10.68 8.82 -0.61
N GLY A 131 -10.82 9.23 -1.87
CA GLY A 131 -9.97 8.73 -2.96
C GLY A 131 -8.80 9.63 -3.37
N ARG A 132 -8.90 10.93 -3.08
CA ARG A 132 -7.84 11.89 -3.41
C ARG A 132 -6.55 11.58 -2.66
N THR A 133 -5.48 12.19 -3.13
CA THR A 133 -4.15 11.93 -2.60
C THR A 133 -3.97 12.45 -1.17
N SER A 134 -3.10 11.78 -0.41
CA SER A 134 -2.86 12.06 1.01
C SER A 134 -1.37 12.24 1.28
N TRP A 135 -0.92 13.50 1.30
CA TRP A 135 0.42 13.85 1.82
C TRP A 135 0.57 13.58 3.33
N PRO A 136 -0.41 13.89 4.20
CA PRO A 136 -0.30 13.58 5.62
C PRO A 136 -0.08 12.10 5.90
N GLY A 137 -0.73 11.19 5.17
CA GLY A 137 -0.51 9.75 5.30
C GLY A 137 0.91 9.31 4.92
N VAL A 138 1.54 9.96 3.94
CA VAL A 138 2.95 9.69 3.58
C VAL A 138 3.87 10.13 4.72
N PHE A 139 3.67 11.33 5.28
CA PHE A 139 4.46 11.83 6.41
C PHE A 139 4.26 10.99 7.67
N ALA A 140 3.02 10.61 7.98
CA ALA A 140 2.70 9.73 9.10
C ALA A 140 3.41 8.38 8.98
N MET A 141 3.44 7.80 7.77
CA MET A 141 4.19 6.56 7.53
C MET A 141 5.70 6.76 7.67
N GLY A 142 6.24 7.85 7.13
CA GLY A 142 7.67 8.17 7.29
C GLY A 142 8.06 8.31 8.77
N LEU A 143 7.23 9.00 9.55
CA LEU A 143 7.42 9.13 11.00
C LEU A 143 7.32 7.78 11.72
N LEU A 144 6.34 6.94 11.38
CA LEU A 144 6.18 5.61 11.96
C LEU A 144 7.42 4.73 11.72
N LEU A 145 7.92 4.71 10.48
CA LEU A 145 9.12 3.95 10.13
C LEU A 145 10.37 4.49 10.85
N LEU A 146 10.50 5.81 10.99
CA LEU A 146 11.59 6.43 11.74
C LEU A 146 11.55 6.00 13.21
N VAL A 147 10.39 6.10 13.86
CA VAL A 147 10.20 5.68 15.26
C VAL A 147 10.53 4.20 15.44
N MET A 148 10.07 3.34 14.52
CA MET A 148 10.36 1.90 14.54
C MET A 148 11.87 1.64 14.48
N VAL A 149 12.58 2.27 13.54
CA VAL A 149 14.04 2.11 13.41
C VAL A 149 14.78 2.60 14.64
N VAL A 150 14.40 3.75 15.20
CA VAL A 150 15.03 4.30 16.40
C VAL A 150 14.78 3.40 17.62
N SER A 151 13.59 2.81 17.74
CA SER A 151 13.22 1.97 18.89
C SER A 151 13.85 0.57 18.85
N LEU A 152 14.06 0.01 17.66
CA LEU A 152 14.68 -1.31 17.49
C LEU A 152 16.20 -1.29 17.71
N ARG A 153 16.88 -0.17 17.44
CA ARG A 153 18.34 -0.01 17.62
C ARG A 153 18.85 -0.24 19.06
N PRO A 154 18.29 0.40 20.11
CA PRO A 154 18.72 0.16 21.48
C PRO A 154 18.34 -1.24 21.98
N LEU A 155 17.22 -1.82 21.50
CA LEU A 155 16.83 -3.19 21.85
C LEU A 155 17.84 -4.23 21.32
N ALA A 156 18.28 -4.05 20.06
CA ALA A 156 19.33 -4.88 19.48
C ALA A 156 20.67 -4.73 20.23
N ALA A 157 21.03 -3.51 20.66
CA ALA A 157 22.24 -3.26 21.43
C ALA A 157 22.21 -3.92 22.83
N LEU A 158 21.05 -3.94 23.50
CA LEU A 158 20.87 -4.59 24.80
C LEU A 158 20.95 -6.12 24.70
N MET A 159 20.42 -6.73 23.63
CA MET A 159 20.52 -8.18 23.42
C MET A 159 21.97 -8.62 23.13
N VAL A 160 22.76 -7.80 22.43
CA VAL A 160 24.18 -8.10 22.17
C VAL A 160 25.02 -8.06 23.45
N GLN A 161 24.74 -7.13 24.37
CA GLN A 161 25.49 -7.03 25.64
C GLN A 161 25.13 -8.12 26.66
N GLY A 162 23.90 -8.65 26.63
CA GLY A 162 23.45 -9.73 27.53
C GLY A 162 23.98 -11.13 27.17
N GLY A 163 24.62 -11.30 26.01
CA GLY A 163 25.11 -12.59 25.49
C GLY A 163 26.59 -12.90 25.79
N ALA A 164 27.28 -12.08 26.58
CA ALA A 164 28.67 -12.35 26.98
C ALA A 164 28.74 -12.98 28.39
N PRO A 165 28.72 -14.32 28.53
CA PRO A 165 29.16 -14.94 29.76
C PRO A 165 30.67 -14.73 29.91
N GLY A 166 31.08 -14.30 31.10
CA GLY A 166 32.44 -13.87 31.43
C GLY A 166 33.53 -14.86 31.00
N ALA A 167 34.50 -14.34 30.26
CA ALA A 167 35.85 -14.87 30.25
C ALA A 167 36.61 -14.15 31.37
N GLY A 168 36.86 -14.87 32.47
CA GLY A 168 37.58 -14.40 33.65
C GLY A 168 37.54 -15.46 34.74
#